data_AF-Q4ZT34-F1
#
_entry.id   AF-Q4ZT34-F1
#
_cell.length_a   1.000
_cell.length_b   1.000
_cell.length_c   1.000
_cell.angle_alpha   90.00
_cell.angle_beta   90.00
_cell.angle_gamma   90.00
#
_symmetry.space_group_name_H-M   'P 1'
#
loop_
_entity.id
_entity.type
_entity.pdbx_description
1 polymer ?
#
loop_
_entity_poly.entity_id
_entity_poly.type
_entity_poly.pdbx_seq_one_letter_code
_entity_poly.pdbx_strand_id
1 'polypeptide(L)'
;MPRWQRSKMTPVSLNSDELSKELVAPDEVGERVIIYQEVDESGVATGRSATFADIEFRGLGYADLIGHTLGTPLVMPLRLANARVVESNLLDLSLETQETQVSVSAVLDSPYSSRALGLVRDGWLPSGIAFSDSMIVLPDRCVFSELAGRFRAGEKTKLEDKDFLDFLIGRKVRINPLLYMLEGNLKRNPDDASIEHQFEVATKIINAALPLAQIVPNGRDGLEGIRGLIRDSEAGMARKQEFLTRLAPKLRAPIAARRVNEVWDEVLATAKACEVPVRSLVVLAALSTVCVPNGKSPAKGLLKFNVRKYTFEDAYNAWPTSDRLKC
;
A
#
# COMPACT_ATOMS: atom_id res chain seq x y z
N MET A 1 19.13 -25.34 -6.29
CA MET A 1 18.36 -24.09 -6.48
C MET A 1 19.10 -23.23 -7.49
N PRO A 2 18.61 -23.03 -8.72
CA PRO A 2 19.25 -22.09 -9.64
C PRO A 2 18.93 -20.66 -9.18
N ARG A 3 19.97 -19.84 -9.03
CA ARG A 3 19.85 -18.39 -8.88
C ARG A 3 19.75 -17.79 -10.28
N TRP A 4 18.58 -17.25 -10.63
CA TRP A 4 18.37 -16.57 -11.91
C TRP A 4 18.74 -15.08 -11.78
N GLN A 5 19.54 -14.56 -12.72
CA GLN A 5 19.91 -13.15 -12.81
C GLN A 5 18.95 -12.39 -13.74
N ARG A 6 18.68 -11.12 -13.35
CA ARG A 6 17.99 -10.01 -14.03
C ARG A 6 17.16 -10.37 -15.28
N SER A 7 15.83 -10.36 -15.14
CA SER A 7 14.89 -10.37 -16.27
C SER A 7 14.23 -8.98 -16.37
N LYS A 8 14.20 -8.41 -17.59
CA LYS A 8 13.39 -7.23 -17.90
C LYS A 8 11.99 -7.70 -18.22
N MET A 9 11.01 -7.30 -17.40
CA MET A 9 9.59 -7.49 -17.73
C MET A 9 9.09 -6.28 -18.52
N THR A 10 8.84 -6.47 -19.81
CA THR A 10 8.05 -5.54 -20.62
C THR A 10 6.61 -6.03 -20.64
N PRO A 11 5.61 -5.22 -20.23
CA PRO A 11 4.23 -5.55 -20.54
C PRO A 11 4.05 -5.44 -22.06
N VAL A 12 3.59 -6.52 -22.68
CA VAL A 12 3.16 -6.50 -24.06
C VAL A 12 1.85 -5.70 -24.11
N SER A 13 1.88 -4.48 -24.65
CA SER A 13 0.69 -3.86 -25.19
C SER A 13 0.38 -4.55 -26.51
N LEU A 14 -0.61 -5.43 -26.53
CA LEU A 14 -1.12 -5.99 -27.78
C LEU A 14 -1.78 -4.86 -28.58
N ASN A 15 -1.30 -4.62 -29.81
CA ASN A 15 -1.95 -3.73 -30.76
C ASN A 15 -3.35 -4.28 -31.07
N SER A 16 -4.36 -3.40 -31.01
CA SER A 16 -5.78 -3.72 -31.14
C SER A 16 -6.20 -4.29 -32.50
N ASP A 17 -5.34 -4.24 -33.51
CA ASP A 17 -5.76 -4.41 -34.90
C ASP A 17 -5.50 -5.82 -35.48
N GLU A 18 -4.71 -6.67 -34.80
CA GLU A 18 -4.41 -8.04 -35.29
C GLU A 18 -5.25 -9.16 -34.65
N LEU A 19 -6.13 -8.86 -33.69
CA LEU A 19 -7.02 -9.86 -33.05
C LEU A 19 -8.47 -9.79 -33.55
N SER A 20 -8.66 -9.54 -34.84
CA SER A 20 -9.97 -9.60 -35.49
C SER A 20 -10.12 -10.89 -36.29
N LYS A 21 -10.23 -12.04 -35.60
CA LYS A 21 -10.94 -13.26 -36.02
C LYS A 21 -10.72 -14.41 -35.01
N GLU A 22 -11.58 -14.44 -34.01
CA GLU A 22 -12.30 -15.61 -33.47
C GLU A 22 -12.83 -15.21 -32.09
N LEU A 23 -14.01 -14.56 -32.12
CA LEU A 23 -14.80 -14.23 -30.95
C LEU A 23 -15.39 -15.52 -30.36
N VAL A 24 -14.68 -16.10 -29.40
CA VAL A 24 -15.32 -16.79 -28.27
C VAL A 24 -15.40 -15.76 -27.16
N ALA A 25 -16.62 -15.39 -26.76
CA ALA A 25 -16.84 -14.50 -25.63
C ALA A 25 -16.25 -15.14 -24.35
N PRO A 26 -15.34 -14.47 -23.62
CA PRO A 26 -14.85 -15.00 -22.36
C PRO A 26 -15.87 -14.64 -21.27
N ASP A 27 -16.65 -15.64 -20.87
CA ASP A 27 -17.28 -15.66 -19.56
C ASP A 27 -16.20 -15.85 -18.47
N GLU A 28 -16.37 -15.10 -17.38
CA GLU A 28 -15.86 -15.34 -16.02
C GLU A 28 -14.34 -15.27 -15.72
N VAL A 29 -13.97 -14.27 -14.91
CA VAL A 29 -12.70 -14.10 -14.17
C VAL A 29 -11.42 -14.25 -15.01
N GLY A 30 -10.89 -13.12 -15.50
CA GLY A 30 -9.59 -13.11 -16.20
C GLY A 30 -8.48 -13.67 -15.31
N GLU A 31 -8.06 -14.90 -15.60
CA GLU A 31 -6.96 -15.57 -14.93
C GLU A 31 -5.68 -14.73 -15.07
N ARG A 32 -5.00 -14.46 -13.96
CA ARG A 32 -3.77 -13.68 -14.00
C ARG A 32 -2.63 -14.53 -14.54
N VAL A 33 -2.16 -14.13 -15.70
CA VAL A 33 -1.04 -14.79 -16.37
C VAL A 33 0.23 -13.95 -16.23
N ILE A 34 1.34 -14.61 -15.91
CA ILE A 34 2.69 -14.03 -16.00
C ILE A 34 3.44 -14.74 -17.11
N ILE A 35 4.04 -13.96 -18.00
CA ILE A 35 4.93 -14.45 -19.04
C ILE A 35 6.36 -14.08 -18.65
N TYR A 36 7.19 -15.08 -18.48
CA TYR A 36 8.63 -14.96 -18.41
C TYR A 36 9.21 -15.09 -19.82
N GLN A 37 10.10 -14.17 -20.18
CA GLN A 37 10.90 -14.24 -21.38
C GLN A 37 12.36 -14.00 -21.01
N GLU A 38 13.24 -14.93 -21.38
CA GLU A 38 14.67 -14.80 -21.14
C GLU A 38 15.28 -13.94 -22.24
N VAL A 39 16.07 -12.96 -21.81
CA VAL A 39 16.83 -12.07 -22.69
C VAL A 39 18.32 -12.23 -22.42
N ASP A 40 19.15 -12.03 -23.43
CA ASP A 40 20.60 -12.01 -23.29
C ASP A 40 21.12 -10.69 -22.68
N GLU A 41 22.44 -10.55 -22.56
CA GLU A 41 23.08 -9.34 -22.01
C GLU A 41 22.77 -8.07 -22.82
N SER A 42 22.44 -8.22 -24.10
CA SER A 42 22.05 -7.11 -24.99
C SER A 42 20.55 -6.79 -24.91
N GLY A 43 19.78 -7.59 -24.16
CA GLY A 43 18.34 -7.45 -24.01
C GLY A 43 17.54 -8.08 -25.15
N VAL A 44 18.17 -8.89 -26.00
CA VAL A 44 17.50 -9.60 -27.09
C VAL A 44 16.94 -10.91 -26.55
N ALA A 45 15.70 -11.24 -26.94
CA ALA A 45 15.05 -12.48 -26.52
C ALA A 45 15.83 -13.71 -27.01
N THR A 46 16.15 -14.61 -26.09
CA THR A 46 16.86 -15.87 -26.38
C THR A 46 15.96 -16.94 -27.01
N GLY A 47 14.65 -16.68 -27.05
CA GLY A 47 13.61 -17.65 -27.40
C GLY A 47 13.12 -18.48 -26.23
N ARG A 48 13.80 -18.46 -25.07
CA ARG A 48 13.37 -19.18 -23.87
C ARG A 48 12.28 -18.42 -23.12
N SER A 49 11.18 -19.07 -22.77
CA SER A 49 10.00 -18.49 -22.14
C SER A 49 9.22 -19.50 -21.28
N ALA A 50 8.43 -18.96 -20.37
CA ALA A 50 7.47 -19.73 -19.58
C ALA A 50 6.25 -18.86 -19.25
N THR A 51 5.07 -19.46 -19.26
CA THR A 51 3.79 -18.84 -18.94
C THR A 51 3.25 -19.49 -17.68
N PHE A 52 2.90 -18.67 -16.70
CA PHE A 52 2.41 -19.08 -15.40
C PHE A 52 1.00 -18.54 -15.18
N ALA A 53 0.15 -19.31 -14.51
CA ALA A 53 -1.17 -18.90 -14.07
C ALA A 53 -1.44 -19.37 -12.62
N ASP A 54 -2.62 -19.08 -12.08
CA ASP A 54 -3.00 -19.37 -10.68
C ASP A 54 -1.97 -18.88 -9.64
N ILE A 55 -1.45 -17.68 -9.86
CA ILE A 55 -0.26 -17.19 -9.15
C ILE A 55 -0.63 -16.51 -7.83
N GLU A 56 0.06 -16.90 -6.76
CA GLU A 56 0.06 -16.18 -5.49
C GLU A 56 1.36 -15.37 -5.34
N PHE A 57 1.24 -14.04 -5.26
CA PHE A 57 2.39 -13.19 -4.95
C PHE A 57 2.64 -13.17 -3.44
N ARG A 58 3.88 -13.46 -3.03
CA ARG A 58 4.27 -13.30 -1.63
C ARG A 58 4.63 -11.85 -1.33
N GLY A 59 4.09 -11.33 -0.24
CA GLY A 59 4.43 -10.00 0.28
C GLY A 59 5.92 -9.82 0.48
N LEU A 60 6.39 -8.62 0.19
CA LEU A 60 7.75 -8.18 0.49
C LEU A 60 7.85 -7.66 1.93
N GLY A 61 9.00 -7.84 2.54
CA GLY A 61 9.26 -7.38 3.90
C GLY A 61 9.63 -5.90 3.94
N TYR A 62 9.71 -5.35 5.16
CA TYR A 62 10.17 -3.97 5.36
C TYR A 62 11.59 -3.73 4.81
N ALA A 63 12.49 -4.73 4.92
CA ALA A 63 13.85 -4.63 4.40
C ALA A 63 13.88 -4.40 2.88
N ASP A 64 12.92 -4.98 2.16
CA ASP A 64 12.77 -4.81 0.71
C ASP A 64 12.22 -3.42 0.35
N LEU A 65 11.73 -2.63 1.32
CA LEU A 65 11.26 -1.26 1.11
C LEU A 65 12.35 -0.21 1.36
N ILE A 66 13.42 -0.58 2.08
CA ILE A 66 14.49 0.35 2.45
C ILE A 66 15.21 0.82 1.19
N GLY A 67 15.28 2.14 0.99
CA GLY A 67 15.93 2.76 -0.16
C GLY A 67 15.02 2.93 -1.38
N HIS A 68 13.80 2.41 -1.35
CA HIS A 68 12.80 2.72 -2.38
C HIS A 68 12.27 4.14 -2.24
N THR A 69 12.22 4.85 -3.37
CA THR A 69 11.61 6.17 -3.46
C THR A 69 10.30 6.06 -4.23
N LEU A 70 9.20 6.50 -3.63
CA LEU A 70 7.88 6.50 -4.27
C LEU A 70 7.93 7.33 -5.57
N GLY A 71 7.23 6.86 -6.60
CA GLY A 71 7.20 7.53 -7.91
C GLY A 71 8.45 7.36 -8.79
N THR A 72 9.42 6.53 -8.38
CA THR A 72 10.55 6.14 -9.24
C THR A 72 10.38 4.72 -9.78
N PRO A 73 11.00 4.37 -10.94
CA PRO A 73 11.00 3.01 -11.47
C PRO A 73 11.40 1.97 -10.41
N LEU A 74 10.72 0.83 -10.41
CA LEU A 74 10.81 -0.13 -9.33
C LEU A 74 11.70 -1.33 -9.69
N VAL A 75 12.73 -1.56 -8.88
CA VAL A 75 13.53 -2.78 -8.90
C VAL A 75 13.32 -3.57 -7.61
N MET A 76 12.59 -4.68 -7.64
CA MET A 76 12.24 -5.42 -6.42
C MET A 76 12.35 -6.94 -6.60
N PRO A 77 12.51 -7.72 -5.51
CA PRO A 77 12.32 -9.16 -5.58
C PRO A 77 10.88 -9.49 -6.01
N LEU A 78 10.72 -10.48 -6.88
CA LEU A 78 9.43 -11.05 -7.26
C LEU A 78 9.38 -12.49 -6.79
N ARG A 79 8.39 -12.81 -5.95
CA ARG A 79 8.23 -14.14 -5.34
C ARG A 79 6.84 -14.66 -5.65
N LEU A 80 6.78 -15.68 -6.48
CA LEU A 80 5.55 -16.36 -6.90
C LEU A 80 5.47 -17.69 -6.16
N ALA A 81 4.31 -17.99 -5.60
CA ALA A 81 3.99 -19.27 -5.00
C ALA A 81 2.79 -19.89 -5.70
N ASN A 82 2.70 -21.21 -5.62
CA ASN A 82 1.59 -22.02 -6.12
C ASN A 82 1.28 -21.81 -7.61
N ALA A 83 2.25 -21.31 -8.39
CA ALA A 83 2.03 -20.98 -9.79
C ALA A 83 1.89 -22.27 -10.61
N ARG A 84 0.87 -22.33 -11.45
CA ARG A 84 0.68 -23.40 -12.43
C ARG A 84 1.41 -23.04 -13.71
N VAL A 85 2.25 -23.93 -14.21
CA VAL A 85 2.90 -23.74 -15.52
C VAL A 85 1.88 -24.04 -16.61
N VAL A 86 1.56 -23.05 -17.44
CA VAL A 86 0.63 -23.19 -18.57
C VAL A 86 1.37 -23.61 -19.83
N GLU A 87 2.53 -23.00 -20.06
CA GLU A 87 3.38 -23.24 -21.22
C GLU A 87 4.84 -23.02 -20.81
N SER A 88 5.77 -23.83 -21.30
CA SER A 88 7.19 -23.56 -21.13
C SER A 88 8.02 -24.29 -22.16
N ASN A 89 9.10 -23.64 -22.62
CA ASN A 89 10.17 -24.28 -23.38
C ASN A 89 11.48 -24.33 -22.58
N LEU A 90 11.41 -24.11 -21.26
CA LEU A 90 12.53 -24.28 -20.36
C LEU A 90 12.69 -25.76 -20.04
N LEU A 91 13.84 -26.34 -20.38
CA LEU A 91 14.17 -27.75 -20.13
C LEU A 91 14.01 -28.15 -18.65
N ASP A 92 14.19 -27.19 -17.74
CA ASP A 92 14.10 -27.39 -16.29
C ASP A 92 12.67 -27.29 -15.74
N LEU A 93 11.69 -26.89 -16.57
CA LEU A 93 10.26 -26.83 -16.24
C LEU A 93 9.51 -27.85 -17.11
N SER A 94 9.45 -29.09 -16.66
CA SER A 94 8.66 -30.11 -17.35
C SER A 94 7.16 -29.87 -17.17
N LEU A 95 6.42 -29.88 -18.27
CA LEU A 95 4.96 -29.81 -18.32
C LEU A 95 4.29 -31.17 -18.01
N GLU A 96 5.07 -32.25 -17.89
CA GLU A 96 4.56 -33.63 -17.79
C GLU A 96 3.78 -33.91 -16.50
N THR A 97 3.86 -33.02 -15.52
CA THR A 97 3.03 -33.04 -14.33
C THR A 97 2.21 -31.75 -14.26
N GLN A 98 1.05 -31.75 -14.91
CA GLN A 98 0.04 -30.67 -14.85
C GLN A 98 -0.43 -30.31 -13.42
N GLU A 99 -0.02 -31.09 -12.41
CA GLU A 99 -0.24 -30.84 -10.98
C GLU A 99 0.92 -30.09 -10.29
N THR A 100 2.00 -29.76 -11.00
CA THR A 100 3.19 -29.16 -10.36
C THR A 100 3.00 -27.68 -10.15
N GLN A 101 2.48 -27.34 -8.97
CA GLN A 101 2.61 -26.00 -8.43
C GLN A 101 4.09 -25.68 -8.23
N VAL A 102 4.57 -24.64 -8.90
CA VAL A 102 5.95 -24.19 -8.79
C VAL A 102 6.05 -22.89 -7.99
N SER A 103 7.17 -22.75 -7.28
CA SER A 103 7.56 -21.47 -6.68
C SER A 103 8.65 -20.84 -7.53
N VAL A 104 8.46 -19.58 -7.91
CA VAL A 104 9.39 -18.83 -8.75
C VAL A 104 9.93 -17.65 -7.94
N SER A 105 11.23 -17.42 -8.02
CA SER A 105 11.87 -16.23 -7.46
C SER A 105 12.69 -15.55 -8.53
N ALA A 106 12.43 -14.26 -8.72
CA ALA A 106 13.09 -13.42 -9.72
C ALA A 106 13.34 -12.02 -9.15
N VAL A 107 13.98 -11.17 -9.95
CA VAL A 107 14.03 -9.72 -9.70
C VAL A 107 13.19 -9.06 -10.79
N LEU A 108 12.19 -8.28 -10.37
CA LEU A 108 11.41 -7.43 -11.24
C LEU A 108 12.17 -6.11 -11.41
N ASP A 109 12.67 -5.86 -12.61
CA ASP A 109 13.18 -4.55 -13.04
C ASP A 109 12.11 -3.90 -13.93
N SER A 110 11.31 -3.01 -13.34
CA SER A 110 10.12 -2.44 -13.97
C SER A 110 10.29 -0.94 -14.27
N PRO A 111 9.91 -0.47 -15.47
CA PRO A 111 9.83 0.95 -15.77
C PRO A 111 8.65 1.63 -15.06
N TYR A 112 7.74 0.87 -14.45
CA TYR A 112 6.62 1.40 -13.68
C TYR A 112 7.09 1.82 -12.30
N SER A 113 6.60 2.97 -11.85
CA SER A 113 6.73 3.40 -10.48
C SER A 113 5.66 2.77 -9.58
N SER A 114 5.85 2.88 -8.27
CA SER A 114 4.88 2.42 -7.28
C SER A 114 4.59 3.54 -6.29
N ARG A 115 3.62 4.39 -6.60
CA ARG A 115 3.15 5.50 -5.75
C ARG A 115 2.12 5.06 -4.70
N ALA A 116 1.51 3.91 -4.91
CA ALA A 116 0.64 3.25 -3.93
C ALA A 116 1.16 1.84 -3.63
N LEU A 117 1.24 1.50 -2.34
CA LEU A 117 1.61 0.19 -1.85
C LEU A 117 0.37 -0.50 -1.30
N GLY A 118 0.13 -1.74 -1.71
CA GLY A 118 -0.89 -2.60 -1.11
C GLY A 118 -0.29 -3.38 0.04
N LEU A 119 -0.89 -3.25 1.23
CA LEU A 119 -0.59 -4.13 2.35
C LEU A 119 -1.31 -5.46 2.12
N VAL A 120 -0.55 -6.54 2.07
CA VAL A 120 -1.04 -7.90 1.85
C VAL A 120 -0.64 -8.79 3.01
N ARG A 121 -1.12 -10.03 3.02
CA ARG A 121 -0.64 -11.02 3.97
C ARG A 121 0.88 -11.15 3.84
N ASP A 122 1.57 -11.13 4.97
CA ASP A 122 3.02 -11.27 5.09
C ASP A 122 3.87 -10.11 4.54
N GLY A 123 3.27 -8.95 4.20
CA GLY A 123 4.06 -7.77 3.84
C GLY A 123 3.35 -6.76 2.95
N TRP A 124 4.08 -6.26 1.96
CA TRP A 124 3.59 -5.26 1.01
C TRP A 124 3.91 -5.66 -0.43
N LEU A 125 3.12 -5.14 -1.38
CA LEU A 125 3.34 -5.28 -2.82
C LEU A 125 2.95 -3.96 -3.52
N PRO A 126 3.47 -3.67 -4.73
CA PRO A 126 2.95 -2.59 -5.55
C PRO A 126 1.45 -2.76 -5.81
N SER A 127 0.68 -1.68 -5.81
CA SER A 127 -0.79 -1.71 -5.85
C SER A 127 -1.39 -2.61 -6.94
N GLY A 128 -0.86 -2.53 -8.17
CA GLY A 128 -1.31 -3.33 -9.31
C GLY A 128 -1.04 -4.84 -9.16
N ILE A 129 -0.01 -5.21 -8.41
CA ILE A 129 0.34 -6.61 -8.10
C ILE A 129 -0.46 -7.09 -6.88
N ALA A 130 -0.59 -6.23 -5.86
CA ALA A 130 -1.24 -6.51 -4.59
C ALA A 130 -2.75 -6.79 -4.73
N PHE A 131 -3.41 -6.11 -5.68
CA PHE A 131 -4.84 -6.28 -5.94
C PHE A 131 -5.16 -7.75 -6.29
N SER A 132 -6.38 -8.23 -6.06
CA SER A 132 -6.96 -9.46 -6.63
C SER A 132 -8.47 -9.26 -6.77
N ASP A 133 -9.10 -9.86 -7.77
CA ASP A 133 -10.52 -9.59 -8.10
C ASP A 133 -11.49 -10.02 -6.98
N SER A 134 -11.06 -10.94 -6.11
CA SER A 134 -11.84 -11.36 -4.93
C SER A 134 -11.73 -10.41 -3.73
N MET A 135 -10.77 -9.48 -3.74
CA MET A 135 -10.47 -8.62 -2.60
C MET A 135 -11.30 -7.34 -2.57
N ILE A 136 -11.52 -6.83 -1.36
CA ILE A 136 -11.99 -5.46 -1.13
C ILE A 136 -10.76 -4.62 -0.79
N VAL A 137 -10.51 -3.58 -1.58
CA VAL A 137 -9.41 -2.64 -1.35
C VAL A 137 -9.89 -1.53 -0.40
N LEU A 138 -9.08 -1.21 0.61
CA LEU A 138 -9.32 -0.10 1.53
C LEU A 138 -8.25 0.98 1.29
N PRO A 139 -8.46 1.92 0.35
CA PRO A 139 -7.50 2.97 0.08
C PRO A 139 -7.54 4.07 1.15
N ASP A 140 -6.35 4.50 1.56
CA ASP A 140 -6.15 5.66 2.43
C ASP A 140 -6.32 6.98 1.66
N ARG A 141 -6.19 8.11 2.36
CA ARG A 141 -6.32 9.44 1.75
C ARG A 141 -5.27 9.73 0.67
N CYS A 142 -4.07 9.22 0.83
CA CYS A 142 -3.00 9.41 -0.13
C CYS A 142 -3.33 8.70 -1.46
N VAL A 143 -3.83 7.47 -1.40
CA VAL A 143 -4.27 6.73 -2.58
C VAL A 143 -5.44 7.41 -3.28
N PHE A 144 -6.42 7.95 -2.55
CA PHE A 144 -7.49 8.75 -3.17
C PHE A 144 -6.97 9.99 -3.91
N SER A 145 -5.95 10.65 -3.34
CA SER A 145 -5.32 11.81 -3.99
C SER A 145 -4.59 11.41 -5.28
N GLU A 146 -3.90 10.26 -5.25
CA GLU A 146 -3.26 9.68 -6.43
C GLU A 146 -4.30 9.28 -7.49
N LEU A 147 -5.39 8.61 -7.12
CA LEU A 147 -6.48 8.27 -8.06
C LEU A 147 -7.06 9.51 -8.74
N ALA A 148 -7.37 10.55 -7.96
CA ALA A 148 -7.96 11.79 -8.47
C ALA A 148 -7.02 12.58 -9.40
N GLY A 149 -5.71 12.55 -9.13
CA GLY A 149 -4.71 13.22 -9.98
C GLY A 149 -4.33 12.42 -11.22
N ARG A 150 -4.34 11.09 -11.10
CA ARG A 150 -3.84 10.16 -12.12
C ARG A 150 -4.88 9.81 -13.18
N PHE A 151 -6.16 9.71 -12.80
CA PHE A 151 -7.20 9.23 -13.71
C PHE A 151 -8.32 10.26 -13.90
N ARG A 152 -8.86 10.32 -15.12
CA ARG A 152 -10.04 11.11 -15.47
C ARG A 152 -10.88 10.34 -16.47
N ALA A 153 -12.16 10.15 -16.15
CA ALA A 153 -13.10 9.38 -16.97
C ALA A 153 -12.62 7.94 -17.29
N GLY A 154 -11.90 7.30 -16.36
CA GLY A 154 -11.34 5.96 -16.57
C GLY A 154 -10.03 5.90 -17.36
N GLU A 155 -9.49 7.04 -17.78
CA GLU A 155 -8.25 7.12 -18.54
C GLU A 155 -7.14 7.82 -17.76
N LYS A 156 -5.88 7.52 -18.11
CA LYS A 156 -4.72 8.20 -17.53
C LYS A 156 -4.68 9.66 -17.96
N THR A 157 -4.38 10.56 -17.03
CA THR A 157 -4.20 11.99 -17.34
C THR A 157 -2.87 12.30 -18.03
N LYS A 158 -1.86 11.45 -17.82
CA LYS A 158 -0.52 11.53 -18.43
C LYS A 158 -0.10 10.16 -18.93
N LEU A 159 0.17 10.04 -20.22
CA LEU A 159 0.46 8.75 -20.85
C LEU A 159 1.86 8.23 -20.48
N GLU A 160 2.82 9.15 -20.41
CA GLU A 160 4.24 8.89 -20.14
C GLU A 160 4.53 8.47 -18.70
N ASP A 161 3.69 8.88 -17.76
CA ASP A 161 3.83 8.54 -16.34
C ASP A 161 3.33 7.11 -16.10
N LYS A 162 4.23 6.15 -15.86
CA LYS A 162 3.89 4.73 -15.66
C LYS A 162 3.89 4.38 -14.17
N ASP A 163 2.80 3.82 -13.67
CA ASP A 163 2.66 3.40 -12.27
C ASP A 163 1.82 2.13 -12.15
N PHE A 164 2.11 1.28 -11.17
CA PHE A 164 1.35 0.05 -10.94
C PHE A 164 -0.16 0.28 -10.70
N LEU A 165 -0.59 1.47 -10.29
CA LEU A 165 -2.01 1.84 -10.24
C LEU A 165 -2.69 1.76 -11.61
N ASP A 166 -1.95 1.91 -12.71
CA ASP A 166 -2.49 1.81 -14.07
C ASP A 166 -3.15 0.46 -14.33
N PHE A 167 -2.75 -0.59 -13.61
CA PHE A 167 -3.29 -1.94 -13.76
C PHE A 167 -4.71 -2.10 -13.22
N LEU A 168 -5.27 -1.05 -12.60
CA LEU A 168 -6.66 -1.00 -12.17
C LEU A 168 -7.61 -0.51 -13.27
N ILE A 169 -7.09 0.11 -14.34
CA ILE A 169 -7.91 0.62 -15.45
C ILE A 169 -8.67 -0.54 -16.11
N GLY A 170 -9.95 -0.33 -16.39
CA GLY A 170 -10.80 -1.32 -17.05
C GLY A 170 -11.20 -2.51 -16.17
N ARG A 171 -10.88 -2.50 -14.87
CA ARG A 171 -11.18 -3.61 -13.95
C ARG A 171 -12.34 -3.31 -13.02
N LYS A 172 -13.07 -4.36 -12.64
CA LYS A 172 -14.14 -4.32 -11.62
C LYS A 172 -13.56 -4.38 -10.20
N VAL A 173 -12.83 -3.34 -9.81
CA VAL A 173 -12.19 -3.26 -8.49
C VAL A 173 -13.25 -3.01 -7.41
N ARG A 174 -13.25 -3.80 -6.33
CA ARG A 174 -14.13 -3.56 -5.17
C ARG A 174 -13.40 -2.65 -4.18
N ILE A 175 -13.95 -1.48 -3.90
CA ILE A 175 -13.31 -0.44 -3.09
C ILE A 175 -14.21 -0.07 -1.90
N ASN A 176 -13.63 -0.05 -0.69
CA ASN A 176 -14.28 0.46 0.50
C ASN A 176 -13.63 1.79 0.92
N PRO A 177 -14.36 2.93 0.88
CA PRO A 177 -13.82 4.25 1.22
C PRO A 177 -13.63 4.50 2.73
N LEU A 178 -13.80 3.48 3.58
CA LEU A 178 -13.70 3.57 5.05
C LEU A 178 -12.47 4.37 5.52
N LEU A 179 -11.27 4.01 5.09
CA LEU A 179 -10.05 4.65 5.61
C LEU A 179 -9.97 6.14 5.24
N TYR A 180 -10.39 6.49 4.03
CA TYR A 180 -10.50 7.89 3.60
C TYR A 180 -11.41 8.70 4.52
N MET A 181 -12.54 8.12 4.91
CA MET A 181 -13.51 8.76 5.79
C MET A 181 -13.05 8.82 7.25
N LEU A 182 -12.38 7.77 7.74
CA LEU A 182 -11.83 7.75 9.11
C LEU A 182 -10.71 8.77 9.29
N GLU A 183 -9.83 8.92 8.31
CA GLU A 183 -8.76 9.91 8.35
C GLU A 183 -9.30 11.33 8.29
N GLY A 184 -10.29 11.53 7.44
CA GLY A 184 -10.89 12.82 7.17
C GLY A 184 -9.92 13.92 6.73
N ASN A 185 -10.44 15.13 6.61
CA ASN A 185 -9.68 16.32 6.21
C ASN A 185 -9.55 17.38 7.32
N LEU A 186 -10.22 17.18 8.46
CA LEU A 186 -10.37 18.20 9.50
C LEU A 186 -9.37 18.09 10.66
N LYS A 187 -8.38 17.19 10.57
CA LYS A 187 -7.35 16.98 11.62
C LYS A 187 -7.95 16.70 13.01
N ARG A 188 -9.15 16.12 13.03
CA ARG A 188 -9.97 15.78 14.20
C ARG A 188 -10.89 14.61 13.82
N ASN A 189 -11.46 13.95 14.83
CA ASN A 189 -12.49 12.94 14.58
C ASN A 189 -13.61 13.53 13.72
N PRO A 190 -13.99 12.88 12.61
CA PRO A 190 -15.03 13.38 11.74
C PRO A 190 -16.40 13.27 12.43
N ASP A 191 -17.21 14.32 12.30
CA ASP A 191 -18.62 14.32 12.71
C ASP A 191 -19.51 13.70 11.62
N ASP A 192 -20.77 13.43 11.94
CA ASP A 192 -21.72 12.77 11.03
C ASP A 192 -21.85 13.47 9.68
N ALA A 193 -21.88 14.81 9.68
CA ALA A 193 -21.96 15.60 8.45
C ALA A 193 -20.68 15.48 7.62
N SER A 194 -19.51 15.47 8.27
CA SER A 194 -18.21 15.28 7.63
C SER A 194 -18.07 13.88 7.03
N ILE A 195 -18.57 12.86 7.72
CA ILE A 195 -18.59 11.46 7.24
C ILE A 195 -19.41 11.38 5.95
N GLU A 196 -20.64 11.91 5.95
CA GLU A 196 -21.51 11.91 4.76
C GLU A 196 -20.87 12.65 3.59
N HIS A 197 -20.34 13.84 3.85
CA HIS A 197 -19.68 14.64 2.82
C HIS A 197 -18.45 13.92 2.24
N GLN A 198 -17.62 13.31 3.09
CA GLN A 198 -16.43 12.59 2.63
C GLN A 198 -16.77 11.33 1.84
N PHE A 199 -17.86 10.64 2.20
CA PHE A 199 -18.36 9.52 1.40
C PHE A 199 -18.78 9.96 0.00
N GLU A 200 -19.48 11.09 -0.13
CA GLU A 200 -19.86 11.65 -1.43
C GLU A 200 -18.63 12.05 -2.27
N VAL A 201 -17.64 12.68 -1.63
CA VAL A 201 -16.37 13.04 -2.29
C VAL A 201 -15.63 11.79 -2.76
N ALA A 202 -15.48 10.79 -1.90
CA ALA A 202 -14.83 9.52 -2.25
C ALA A 202 -15.53 8.82 -3.41
N THR A 203 -16.87 8.76 -3.37
CA THR A 203 -17.69 8.18 -4.44
C THR A 203 -17.47 8.90 -5.78
N LYS A 204 -17.45 10.23 -5.77
CA LYS A 204 -17.16 11.03 -6.97
C LYS A 204 -15.77 10.75 -7.53
N ILE A 205 -14.75 10.66 -6.67
CA ILE A 205 -13.38 10.35 -7.09
C ILE A 205 -13.32 8.95 -7.71
N ILE A 206 -13.87 7.93 -7.05
CA ILE A 206 -13.86 6.54 -7.53
C ILE A 206 -14.55 6.45 -8.89
N ASN A 207 -15.76 6.99 -9.02
CA ASN A 207 -16.52 6.89 -10.26
C ASN A 207 -15.83 7.63 -11.43
N ALA A 208 -15.14 8.74 -11.15
CA ALA A 208 -14.40 9.47 -12.17
C ALA A 208 -13.08 8.77 -12.55
N ALA A 209 -12.39 8.18 -11.57
CA ALA A 209 -11.09 7.56 -11.77
C ALA A 209 -11.19 6.14 -12.34
N LEU A 210 -12.12 5.33 -11.83
CA LEU A 210 -12.29 3.91 -12.11
C LEU A 210 -13.79 3.58 -12.34
N PRO A 211 -14.36 3.87 -13.52
CA PRO A 211 -15.80 3.77 -13.76
C PRO A 211 -16.41 2.37 -13.60
N LEU A 212 -15.58 1.32 -13.69
CA LEU A 212 -16.02 -0.07 -13.50
C LEU A 212 -15.87 -0.55 -12.04
N ALA A 213 -15.32 0.26 -11.15
CA ALA A 213 -15.16 -0.08 -9.75
C ALA A 213 -16.51 -0.17 -9.02
N GLN A 214 -16.56 -1.02 -8.01
CA GLN A 214 -17.72 -1.23 -7.15
C GLN A 214 -17.41 -0.69 -5.76
N ILE A 215 -18.24 0.23 -5.29
CA ILE A 215 -18.13 0.73 -3.91
C ILE A 215 -18.78 -0.29 -2.97
N VAL A 216 -18.04 -0.72 -1.95
CA VAL A 216 -18.48 -1.74 -0.98
C VAL A 216 -18.36 -1.18 0.44
N PRO A 217 -19.44 -1.19 1.25
CA PRO A 217 -20.82 -1.57 0.86
C PRO A 217 -21.41 -0.57 -0.14
N ASN A 218 -22.41 -1.02 -0.90
CA ASN A 218 -23.08 -0.17 -1.89
C ASN A 218 -23.94 0.88 -1.18
N GLY A 219 -23.92 2.11 -1.68
CA GLY A 219 -24.71 3.20 -1.12
C GLY A 219 -24.30 3.61 0.30
N ARG A 220 -25.26 4.16 1.05
CA ARG A 220 -25.01 4.76 2.37
C ARG A 220 -25.07 3.76 3.53
N ASP A 221 -25.34 2.49 3.25
CA ASP A 221 -25.51 1.45 4.27
C ASP A 221 -24.24 1.24 5.12
N GLY A 222 -23.06 1.54 4.55
CA GLY A 222 -21.80 1.50 5.27
C GLY A 222 -21.61 2.61 6.30
N LEU A 223 -22.34 3.71 6.20
CA LEU A 223 -22.11 4.89 7.05
C LEU A 223 -22.35 4.59 8.52
N GLU A 224 -23.37 3.78 8.85
CA GLU A 224 -23.64 3.40 10.25
C GLU A 224 -22.50 2.58 10.86
N GLY A 225 -21.91 1.65 10.10
CA GLY A 225 -20.74 0.91 10.54
C GLY A 225 -19.55 1.84 10.80
N ILE A 226 -19.37 2.85 9.95
CA ILE A 226 -18.29 3.84 10.07
C ILE A 226 -18.48 4.73 11.29
N ARG A 227 -19.70 5.21 11.51
CA ARG A 227 -20.10 5.95 12.73
C ARG A 227 -19.83 5.13 13.98
N GLY A 228 -20.17 3.84 13.97
CA GLY A 228 -19.84 2.90 15.04
C GLY A 228 -18.33 2.86 15.33
N LEU A 229 -17.51 2.61 14.31
CA LEU A 229 -16.05 2.54 14.45
C LEU A 229 -15.42 3.83 14.98
N ILE A 230 -15.92 5.00 14.56
CA ILE A 230 -15.44 6.30 15.05
C ILE A 230 -15.77 6.46 16.53
N ARG A 231 -17.02 6.21 16.92
CA ARG A 231 -17.45 6.27 18.33
C ARG A 231 -16.64 5.33 19.22
N ASP A 232 -16.43 4.10 18.76
CA ASP A 232 -15.69 3.08 19.51
C ASP A 232 -14.20 3.44 19.67
N SER A 233 -13.63 4.16 18.70
CA SER A 233 -12.22 4.55 18.71
C SER A 233 -11.94 5.92 19.35
N GLU A 234 -12.96 6.76 19.57
CA GLU A 234 -12.83 8.14 20.02
C GLU A 234 -12.08 8.28 21.34
N ALA A 235 -12.53 7.56 22.38
CA ALA A 235 -11.88 7.62 23.69
C ALA A 235 -10.42 7.15 23.63
N GLY A 236 -10.15 6.11 22.84
CA GLY A 236 -8.80 5.62 22.61
C GLY A 236 -7.92 6.63 21.89
N MET A 237 -8.46 7.36 20.92
CA MET A 237 -7.75 8.42 20.21
C MET A 237 -7.45 9.61 21.13
N ALA A 238 -8.42 10.06 21.91
CA ALA A 238 -8.26 11.17 22.85
C ALA A 238 -7.13 10.89 23.86
N ARG A 239 -7.08 9.67 24.42
CA ARG A 239 -6.00 9.23 25.32
C ARG A 239 -4.62 9.31 24.66
N LYS A 240 -4.49 8.87 23.39
CA LYS A 240 -3.24 8.94 22.64
C LYS A 240 -2.83 10.38 22.32
N GLN A 241 -3.79 11.26 22.01
CA GLN A 241 -3.52 12.67 21.76
C GLN A 241 -3.00 13.38 23.01
N GLU A 242 -3.63 13.12 24.16
CA GLU A 242 -3.19 13.65 25.44
C GLU A 242 -1.78 13.17 25.79
N PHE A 243 -1.52 11.87 25.62
CA PHE A 243 -0.19 11.28 25.78
C PHE A 243 0.88 11.99 24.94
N LEU A 244 0.63 12.17 23.64
CA LEU A 244 1.57 12.84 22.73
C LEU A 244 1.76 14.32 23.09
N THR A 245 0.69 15.02 23.44
CA THR A 245 0.73 16.44 23.79
C THR A 245 1.57 16.68 25.05
N ARG A 246 1.45 15.82 26.07
CA ARG A 246 2.28 15.86 27.29
C ARG A 246 3.76 15.60 27.02
N LEU A 247 4.07 14.67 26.11
CA LEU A 247 5.45 14.30 25.80
C LEU A 247 6.14 15.24 24.80
N ALA A 248 5.39 15.91 23.94
CA ALA A 248 5.95 16.72 22.86
C ALA A 248 7.01 17.74 23.31
N PRO A 249 6.84 18.50 24.42
CA PRO A 249 7.88 19.43 24.89
C PRO A 249 9.21 18.75 25.24
N LYS A 250 9.16 17.51 25.71
CA LYS A 250 10.32 16.74 26.18
C LYS A 250 11.04 16.04 25.04
N LEU A 251 10.30 15.56 24.05
CA LEU A 251 10.83 14.80 22.91
C LEU A 251 11.19 15.69 21.70
N ARG A 252 10.92 17.00 21.78
CA ARG A 252 11.24 17.97 20.73
C ARG A 252 12.74 18.11 20.47
N ALA A 253 13.57 18.22 21.50
CA ALA A 253 15.02 18.28 21.35
C ALA A 253 15.63 16.87 21.28
N PRO A 254 16.82 16.69 20.68
CA PRO A 254 17.58 15.44 20.86
C PRO A 254 17.84 15.17 22.35
N ILE A 255 17.66 13.92 22.77
CA ILE A 255 17.92 13.49 24.15
C ILE A 255 19.40 13.18 24.32
N ALA A 256 20.03 13.77 25.34
CA ALA A 256 21.42 13.46 25.69
C ALA A 256 21.53 12.04 26.26
N ALA A 257 22.61 11.31 25.94
CA ALA A 257 22.79 9.91 26.34
C ALA A 257 22.55 9.66 27.85
N ARG A 258 23.04 10.56 28.71
CA ARG A 258 22.85 10.47 30.17
C ARG A 258 21.40 10.55 30.65
N ARG A 259 20.48 11.08 29.84
CA ARG A 259 19.06 11.28 30.16
C ARG A 259 18.15 10.25 29.50
N VAL A 260 18.69 9.30 28.73
CA VAL A 260 17.89 8.30 28.00
C VAL A 260 17.00 7.51 28.96
N ASN A 261 17.56 6.99 30.06
CA ASN A 261 16.80 6.21 31.04
C ASN A 261 15.71 7.05 31.74
N GLU A 262 16.05 8.28 32.16
CA GLU A 262 15.11 9.23 32.78
C GLU A 262 13.91 9.50 31.85
N VAL A 263 14.16 9.82 30.58
CA VAL A 263 13.11 10.15 29.61
C VAL A 263 12.34 8.90 29.19
N TRP A 264 12.99 7.72 29.13
CA TRP A 264 12.34 6.45 28.86
C TRP A 264 11.29 6.11 29.94
N ASP A 265 11.67 6.19 31.21
CA ASP A 265 10.76 5.95 32.33
C ASP A 265 9.61 6.96 32.35
N GLU A 266 9.90 8.22 31.99
CA GLU A 266 8.87 9.25 31.86
C GLU A 266 7.86 8.96 30.72
N VAL A 267 8.31 8.43 29.58
CA VAL A 267 7.41 7.99 28.50
C VAL A 267 6.48 6.89 29.00
N LEU A 268 7.01 5.90 29.72
CA LEU A 268 6.21 4.80 30.28
C LEU A 268 5.23 5.29 31.36
N ALA A 269 5.67 6.18 32.25
CA ALA A 269 4.83 6.78 33.27
C ALA A 269 3.69 7.61 32.66
N THR A 270 3.99 8.39 31.62
CA THR A 270 2.99 9.19 30.90
C THR A 270 1.99 8.30 30.17
N ALA A 271 2.45 7.21 29.54
CA ALA A 271 1.58 6.23 28.89
C ALA A 271 0.59 5.62 29.90
N LYS A 272 1.08 5.24 31.10
CA LYS A 272 0.23 4.74 32.18
C LYS A 272 -0.77 5.79 32.66
N ALA A 273 -0.34 7.03 32.87
CA ALA A 273 -1.21 8.11 33.33
C ALA A 273 -2.30 8.50 32.32
N CYS A 274 -2.03 8.31 31.02
CA CYS A 274 -3.00 8.53 29.95
C CYS A 274 -3.74 7.25 29.55
N GLU A 275 -3.57 6.13 30.28
CA GLU A 275 -4.18 4.82 30.00
C GLU A 275 -3.97 4.34 28.55
N VAL A 276 -2.76 4.58 28.02
CA VAL A 276 -2.33 4.09 26.71
C VAL A 276 -1.52 2.81 26.91
N PRO A 277 -1.87 1.68 26.27
CA PRO A 277 -1.11 0.45 26.40
C PRO A 277 0.36 0.64 26.01
N VAL A 278 1.28 0.15 26.84
CA VAL A 278 2.74 0.30 26.63
C VAL A 278 3.25 -0.35 25.34
N ARG A 279 2.53 -1.35 24.81
CA ARG A 279 2.83 -2.03 23.54
C ARG A 279 2.13 -1.40 22.33
N SER A 280 1.39 -0.31 22.52
CA SER A 280 0.79 0.41 21.39
C SER A 280 1.87 1.07 20.53
N LEU A 281 1.66 1.19 19.22
CA LEU A 281 2.70 1.74 18.34
C LEU A 281 3.04 3.21 18.70
N VAL A 282 2.12 3.98 19.31
CA VAL A 282 2.39 5.38 19.67
C VAL A 282 3.42 5.46 20.80
N VAL A 283 3.34 4.54 21.76
CA VAL A 283 4.30 4.43 22.86
C VAL A 283 5.62 3.90 22.32
N LEU A 284 5.61 2.85 21.50
CA LEU A 284 6.82 2.30 20.88
C LEU A 284 7.54 3.32 20.00
N ALA A 285 6.79 4.12 19.23
CA ALA A 285 7.32 5.22 18.44
C ALA A 285 7.96 6.28 19.34
N ALA A 286 7.29 6.70 20.42
CA ALA A 286 7.82 7.65 21.38
C ALA A 286 9.13 7.13 22.02
N LEU A 287 9.16 5.88 22.47
CA LEU A 287 10.35 5.21 23.01
C LEU A 287 11.49 5.16 21.98
N SER A 288 11.18 4.85 20.71
CA SER A 288 12.15 4.89 19.61
C SER A 288 12.74 6.30 19.42
N THR A 289 11.98 7.37 19.67
CA THR A 289 12.54 8.74 19.62
C THR A 289 13.55 9.02 20.72
N VAL A 290 13.44 8.33 21.86
CA VAL A 290 14.36 8.49 23.00
C VAL A 290 15.69 7.78 22.73
N CYS A 291 15.64 6.57 22.16
CA CYS A 291 16.83 5.73 21.98
C CYS A 291 17.71 6.12 20.80
N VAL A 292 17.19 6.78 19.76
CA VAL A 292 17.99 7.11 18.58
C VAL A 292 18.80 8.39 18.82
N PRO A 293 20.14 8.32 18.77
CA PRO A 293 21.00 9.46 19.04
C PRO A 293 20.80 10.58 18.00
N ASN A 294 21.14 11.81 18.39
CA ASN A 294 21.07 13.01 17.55
C ASN A 294 19.67 13.35 17.01
N GLY A 295 18.61 12.75 17.58
CA GLY A 295 17.23 13.03 17.16
C GLY A 295 16.90 12.58 15.75
N LYS A 296 17.70 11.69 15.16
CA LYS A 296 17.51 11.16 13.79
C LYS A 296 16.49 10.02 13.72
N SER A 297 15.66 9.85 14.75
CA SER A 297 14.63 8.81 14.77
C SER A 297 13.59 9.08 13.68
N PRO A 298 13.30 8.12 12.77
CA PRO A 298 12.18 8.24 11.85
C PRO A 298 10.84 8.46 12.58
N ALA A 299 10.69 7.85 13.76
CA ALA A 299 9.51 8.02 14.61
C ALA A 299 9.30 9.47 15.06
N LYS A 300 10.37 10.28 15.16
CA LYS A 300 10.24 11.71 15.49
C LYS A 300 9.59 12.50 14.36
N GLY A 301 9.87 12.13 13.11
CA GLY A 301 9.22 12.68 11.92
C GLY A 301 7.78 12.22 11.79
N LEU A 302 7.49 10.97 12.16
CA LEU A 302 6.13 10.42 12.23
C LEU A 302 5.28 11.16 13.26
N LEU A 303 5.81 11.30 14.49
CA LEU A 303 5.10 11.92 15.61
C LEU A 303 5.07 13.46 15.56
N LYS A 304 5.80 14.08 14.62
CA LYS A 304 5.81 15.53 14.35
C LYS A 304 6.23 16.42 15.53
N PHE A 305 7.10 15.94 16.42
CA PHE A 305 7.59 16.73 17.56
C PHE A 305 8.51 17.91 17.18
N ASN A 306 8.71 18.16 15.89
CA ASN A 306 9.53 19.26 15.37
C ASN A 306 8.78 20.62 15.32
N VAL A 307 7.46 20.65 15.53
CA VAL A 307 6.69 21.91 15.54
C VAL A 307 6.95 22.72 16.82
N ARG A 308 6.88 24.05 16.72
CA ARG A 308 7.20 24.95 17.84
C ARG A 308 6.20 24.86 18.99
N LYS A 309 4.92 24.74 18.65
CA LYS A 309 3.79 24.58 19.58
C LYS A 309 3.00 23.37 19.11
N TYR A 310 3.20 22.24 19.79
CA TYR A 310 2.50 20.99 19.48
C TYR A 310 1.07 21.07 20.01
N THR A 311 0.10 20.81 19.15
CA THR A 311 -1.34 20.94 19.44
C THR A 311 -2.04 19.58 19.41
N PHE A 312 -3.30 19.53 19.86
CA PHE A 312 -4.16 18.35 19.71
C PHE A 312 -4.35 17.95 18.24
N GLU A 313 -4.39 18.91 17.31
CA GLU A 313 -4.45 18.63 15.88
C GLU A 313 -3.14 18.00 15.36
N ASP A 314 -1.99 18.45 15.87
CA ASP A 314 -0.70 17.80 15.54
C ASP A 314 -0.67 16.37 16.08
N ALA A 315 -1.17 16.17 17.30
CA ALA A 315 -1.30 14.85 17.93
C ALA A 315 -2.24 13.93 17.14
N TYR A 316 -3.37 14.45 16.66
CA TYR A 316 -4.29 13.72 15.78
C TYR A 316 -3.58 13.26 14.51
N ASN A 317 -2.84 14.17 13.86
CA ASN A 317 -2.15 13.88 12.61
C ASN A 317 -0.83 13.12 12.77
N ALA A 318 -0.33 12.98 13.99
CA ALA A 318 0.89 12.26 14.33
C ALA A 318 0.64 10.77 14.50
N TRP A 319 -0.62 10.39 14.76
CA TRP A 319 -1.04 9.01 14.76
C TRP A 319 -1.65 8.64 13.41
N PRO A 320 -1.11 7.64 12.70
CA PRO A 320 -1.75 7.10 11.52
C PRO A 320 -2.97 6.27 11.93
N THR A 321 -4.16 6.64 11.45
CA THR A 321 -5.24 5.67 11.24
C THR A 321 -4.95 4.72 10.07
N SER A 322 -3.93 5.00 9.27
CA SER A 322 -3.23 4.06 8.39
C SER A 322 -1.85 4.64 7.98
N ASP A 323 -0.86 3.79 7.73
CA ASP A 323 0.57 4.09 7.63
C ASP A 323 0.96 5.30 6.76
N ARG A 324 1.45 6.38 7.38
CA ARG A 324 2.18 7.44 6.66
C ARG A 324 3.65 7.07 6.46
N LEU A 325 3.95 6.35 5.39
CA LEU A 325 5.18 6.62 4.67
C LEU A 325 4.94 7.93 3.92
N LYS A 326 5.72 8.97 4.22
CA LYS A 326 5.63 10.23 3.48
C LYS A 326 5.90 9.93 1.99
N CYS A 327 4.92 10.22 1.14
CA CYS A 327 5.13 10.46 -0.29
C CYS A 327 6.28 11.46 -0.51
#